data_AF-A0AAD2D7U0-F1
#
_entry.id   AF-A0AAD2D7U0-F1
#
_cell.length_a   1.000
_cell.length_b   1.000
_cell.length_c   1.000
_cell.angle_alpha   90.00
_cell.angle_beta   90.00
_cell.angle_gamma   90.00
#
_symmetry.space_group_name_H-M   'P 1'
#
loop_
_entity.id
_entity.type
_entity.pdbx_description
1 polymer ?
#
loop_
_entity_poly.entity_id
_entity_poly.type
_entity_poly.pdbx_seq_one_letter_code
_entity_poly.pdbx_strand_id
1 'polypeptide(L)'
;MNLGTHENEVVLDAESYLREHKILDLFEDLLTIVCHKQPENLEQFLVDVLKQRKEHGSRSIVYNEAELQNIFLLFDLKSEGHISKEQCKEALKTLANSEFHFKQTDSDSIPDKVDLFTFIKLCDELLGIRPR
;
A
#
# COMPACT_ATOMS: atom_id res chain seq x y z
N MET A 1 -27.10 13.49 -37.89
CA MET A 1 -25.95 13.99 -37.12
C MET A 1 -25.95 13.21 -35.81
N ASN A 2 -25.04 12.25 -35.66
CA ASN A 2 -25.09 11.25 -34.59
C ASN A 2 -24.18 11.73 -33.44
N LEU A 3 -24.77 12.42 -32.46
CA LEU A 3 -24.04 13.06 -31.35
C LEU A 3 -23.81 12.12 -30.15
N GLY A 4 -24.36 10.91 -30.16
CA GLY A 4 -24.34 9.99 -29.01
C GLY A 4 -23.17 9.00 -28.95
N THR A 5 -22.31 8.92 -29.98
CA THR A 5 -21.23 7.91 -30.05
C THR A 5 -19.86 8.45 -29.62
N HIS A 6 -19.54 9.72 -29.90
CA HIS A 6 -18.24 10.31 -29.54
C HIS A 6 -18.10 10.66 -28.06
N GLU A 7 -19.17 11.09 -27.37
CA GLU A 7 -19.12 11.31 -25.91
C GLU A 7 -18.83 10.01 -25.16
N ASN A 8 -19.30 8.88 -25.69
CA ASN A 8 -19.09 7.56 -25.09
C ASN A 8 -17.63 7.09 -25.25
N GLU A 9 -17.00 7.32 -26.42
CA GLU A 9 -15.59 7.01 -26.64
C GLU A 9 -14.65 7.83 -25.73
N VAL A 10 -14.88 9.14 -25.59
CA VAL A 10 -14.05 10.00 -24.72
C VAL A 10 -14.13 9.57 -23.25
N VAL A 11 -15.32 9.17 -22.78
CA VAL A 11 -15.51 8.69 -21.41
C VAL A 11 -14.80 7.34 -21.21
N LEU A 12 -14.92 6.41 -22.16
CA LEU A 12 -14.27 5.10 -22.09
C LEU A 12 -12.73 5.22 -22.11
N ASP A 13 -12.19 6.14 -22.92
CA ASP A 13 -10.76 6.43 -22.96
C ASP A 13 -10.28 7.02 -21.64
N ALA A 14 -11.04 7.96 -21.06
CA ALA A 14 -10.72 8.54 -19.76
C ALA A 14 -10.75 7.49 -18.63
N GLU A 15 -11.78 6.63 -18.59
CA GLU A 15 -11.87 5.53 -17.62
C GLU A 15 -10.71 4.53 -17.78
N SER A 16 -10.35 4.22 -19.02
CA SER A 16 -9.23 3.32 -19.32
C SER A 16 -7.91 3.92 -18.85
N TYR A 17 -7.67 5.21 -19.11
CA TYR A 17 -6.49 5.92 -18.62
C TYR A 17 -6.40 5.92 -17.09
N LEU A 18 -7.50 6.25 -16.41
CA LEU A 18 -7.55 6.26 -14.93
C LEU A 18 -7.22 4.89 -14.34
N ARG A 19 -7.70 3.81 -14.97
CA ARG A 19 -7.50 2.44 -14.53
C ARG A 19 -6.09 1.92 -14.85
N GLU A 20 -5.62 2.12 -16.07
CA GLU A 20 -4.28 1.71 -16.52
C GLU A 20 -3.20 2.36 -15.66
N HIS A 21 -3.36 3.64 -15.34
CA HIS A 21 -2.40 4.40 -14.55
C HIS A 21 -2.70 4.40 -13.04
N LYS A 22 -3.69 3.61 -12.58
CA LYS A 22 -4.04 3.47 -11.16
C LYS A 22 -4.22 4.80 -10.44
N ILE A 23 -4.85 5.76 -11.10
CA ILE A 23 -4.97 7.13 -10.58
C ILE A 23 -5.86 7.16 -9.34
N LEU A 24 -6.92 6.33 -9.29
CA LEU A 24 -7.78 6.24 -8.11
C LEU A 24 -7.01 5.72 -6.89
N ASP A 25 -6.24 4.64 -7.05
CA ASP A 25 -5.38 4.08 -6.00
C ASP A 25 -4.38 5.13 -5.48
N LEU A 26 -3.79 5.93 -6.39
CA LEU A 26 -2.91 7.05 -6.01
C LEU A 26 -3.64 8.06 -5.13
N PHE A 27 -4.86 8.46 -5.49
CA PHE A 27 -5.66 9.40 -4.71
C PHE A 27 -6.09 8.83 -3.36
N GLU A 28 -6.51 7.56 -3.31
CA GLU A 28 -6.86 6.87 -2.06
C GLU A 28 -5.70 6.91 -1.07
N ASP A 29 -4.50 6.56 -1.53
CA ASP A 29 -3.29 6.62 -0.71
C ASP A 29 -2.98 8.03 -0.21
N LEU A 30 -3.02 9.03 -1.11
CA LEU A 30 -2.74 10.42 -0.74
C LEU A 30 -3.71 10.90 0.34
N LEU A 31 -5.00 10.55 0.20
CA LEU A 31 -6.02 10.88 1.19
C LEU A 31 -5.79 10.14 2.50
N THR A 32 -5.45 8.85 2.48
CA THR A 32 -5.09 8.11 3.70
C THR A 32 -3.96 8.80 4.46
N ILE A 33 -2.90 9.20 3.75
CA ILE A 33 -1.73 9.85 4.36
C ILE A 33 -2.11 11.22 4.92
N VAL A 34 -2.91 12.01 4.20
CA VAL A 34 -3.39 13.32 4.67
C VAL A 34 -4.27 13.19 5.91
N CYS A 35 -5.23 12.26 5.91
CA CYS A 35 -6.10 12.00 7.05
C CYS A 35 -5.30 11.58 8.30
N HIS A 36 -4.22 10.81 8.10
CA HIS A 36 -3.36 10.35 9.19
C HIS A 36 -2.41 11.43 9.70
N LYS A 37 -1.68 12.12 8.81
CA LYS A 37 -0.62 13.07 9.18
C LYS A 37 -1.14 14.47 9.49
N GLN A 38 -2.34 14.82 9.01
CA GLN A 38 -3.00 16.12 9.21
C GLN A 38 -2.03 17.32 9.09
N PRO A 39 -1.36 17.47 7.94
CA PRO A 39 -0.31 18.48 7.79
C PRO A 39 -0.89 19.90 7.83
N GLU A 40 -0.15 20.84 8.44
CA GLU A 40 -0.54 22.26 8.44
C GLU A 40 -0.57 22.87 7.03
N ASN A 41 0.36 22.46 6.16
CA ASN A 41 0.40 22.86 4.76
C ASN A 41 0.16 21.65 3.84
N LEU A 42 -1.11 21.46 3.48
CA LEU A 42 -1.57 20.34 2.66
C LEU A 42 -0.92 20.30 1.28
N GLU A 43 -0.82 21.44 0.60
CA GLU A 43 -0.33 21.52 -0.78
C GLU A 43 1.15 21.12 -0.84
N GLN A 44 1.98 21.74 -0.01
CA GLN A 44 3.41 21.44 0.03
C GLN A 44 3.66 19.97 0.43
N PHE A 45 2.89 19.47 1.39
CA PHE A 45 2.95 18.07 1.81
C PHE A 45 2.67 17.12 0.65
N LEU A 46 1.55 17.31 -0.07
CA LEU A 46 1.19 16.47 -1.22
C LEU A 46 2.24 16.54 -2.34
N VAL A 47 2.80 17.72 -2.62
CA VAL A 47 3.88 17.89 -3.60
C VAL A 47 5.09 17.05 -3.22
N ASP A 48 5.51 17.08 -1.95
CA ASP A 48 6.69 16.33 -1.51
C ASP A 48 6.43 14.82 -1.52
N VAL A 49 5.22 14.37 -1.14
CA VAL A 49 4.80 12.97 -1.28
C VAL A 49 4.87 12.51 -2.74
N LEU A 50 4.34 13.30 -3.68
CA LEU A 50 4.33 12.98 -5.10
C LEU A 50 5.75 12.97 -5.69
N LYS A 51 6.63 13.90 -5.31
CA LYS A 51 8.04 13.90 -5.72
C LYS A 51 8.74 12.63 -5.25
N GLN A 52 8.55 12.25 -3.99
CA GLN A 52 9.12 11.04 -3.45
C GLN A 52 8.61 9.79 -4.18
N ARG A 53 7.31 9.71 -4.50
CA ARG A 53 6.75 8.62 -5.31
C ARG A 53 7.30 8.60 -6.74
N LYS A 54 7.53 9.75 -7.35
CA LYS A 54 8.14 9.84 -8.68
C LYS A 54 9.57 9.30 -8.68
N GLU A 55 10.35 9.60 -7.64
CA GLU A 55 11.75 9.16 -7.51
C GLU A 55 11.87 7.69 -7.09
N HIS A 56 10.98 7.20 -6.23
CA HIS A 56 11.10 5.89 -5.57
C HIS A 56 10.06 4.85 -6.05
N GLY A 57 9.17 5.24 -6.95
CA GLY A 57 8.04 4.45 -7.44
C GLY A 57 6.76 4.65 -6.63
N SER A 58 5.66 4.05 -7.09
CA SER A 58 4.30 4.13 -6.49
C SER A 58 4.16 3.42 -5.13
N ARG A 59 5.25 3.23 -4.39
CA ARG A 59 5.32 2.49 -3.14
C ARG A 59 4.75 3.31 -1.98
N SER A 60 4.10 2.64 -1.04
CA SER A 60 3.38 3.31 0.05
C SER A 60 4.36 3.93 1.06
N ILE A 61 4.21 5.23 1.32
CA ILE A 61 5.05 6.00 2.26
C ILE A 61 4.47 6.03 3.68
N VAL A 62 3.43 5.25 3.95
CA VAL A 62 2.63 5.37 5.18
C VAL A 62 3.39 4.89 6.42
N TYR A 63 4.22 3.85 6.27
CA TYR A 63 4.80 3.13 7.41
C TYR A 63 6.31 3.32 7.53
N ASN A 64 6.78 3.63 8.74
CA ASN A 64 8.19 3.63 9.12
C ASN A 64 8.62 2.29 9.75
N GLU A 65 9.93 2.13 10.00
CA GLU A 65 10.48 0.88 10.58
C GLU A 65 9.87 0.52 11.93
N ALA A 66 9.70 1.50 12.81
CA ALA A 66 9.12 1.28 14.13
C ALA A 66 7.65 0.84 14.05
N GLU A 67 6.88 1.38 13.10
CA GLU A 67 5.49 0.98 12.87
C GLU A 67 5.39 -0.47 12.36
N LEU A 68 6.25 -0.87 11.42
CA LEU A 68 6.32 -2.25 10.94
C LEU A 68 6.77 -3.22 12.05
N GLN A 69 7.76 -2.82 12.85
CA GLN A 69 8.21 -3.60 13.99
C GLN A 69 7.10 -3.75 15.04
N ASN A 70 6.36 -2.69 15.35
CA ASN A 70 5.25 -2.74 16.29
C ASN A 70 4.16 -3.71 15.81
N ILE A 71 3.81 -3.69 14.52
CA ILE A 71 2.85 -4.64 13.95
C ILE A 71 3.37 -6.06 14.09
N PHE A 72 4.63 -6.34 13.74
CA PHE A 72 5.22 -7.67 13.93
C PHE A 72 5.10 -8.14 15.39
N LEU A 73 5.44 -7.27 16.36
CA LEU A 73 5.40 -7.58 17.78
C LEU A 73 3.97 -7.84 18.30
N LEU A 74 2.94 -7.22 17.71
CA LEU A 74 1.55 -7.53 18.04
C LEU A 74 1.15 -8.97 17.69
N PHE A 75 1.83 -9.59 16.73
CA PHE A 75 1.58 -10.97 16.32
C PHE A 75 2.58 -11.97 16.93
N ASP A 76 3.78 -11.53 17.32
CA ASP A 76 4.74 -12.32 18.13
C ASP A 76 4.35 -12.33 19.62
N LEU A 77 3.15 -12.80 19.92
CA LEU A 77 2.56 -12.82 21.26
C LEU A 77 3.40 -13.61 22.28
N LYS A 78 4.22 -14.55 21.81
CA LYS A 78 5.10 -15.36 22.66
C LYS A 78 6.51 -14.79 22.80
N SER A 79 6.81 -13.70 22.08
CA SER A 79 8.14 -13.07 22.03
C SER A 79 9.25 -14.06 21.67
N GLU A 80 8.97 -14.96 20.73
CA GLU A 80 9.91 -15.98 20.27
C GLU A 80 10.79 -15.47 19.10
N GLY A 81 10.63 -14.21 18.70
CA GLY A 81 11.36 -13.57 17.61
C GLY A 81 10.87 -13.99 16.23
N HIS A 82 9.73 -14.69 16.15
CA HIS A 82 9.14 -15.16 14.91
C HIS A 82 7.63 -15.38 15.05
N ILE A 83 6.92 -15.31 13.93
CA ILE A 83 5.48 -15.56 13.81
C ILE A 83 5.22 -16.71 12.83
N SER A 84 4.07 -17.37 12.96
CA SER A 84 3.64 -18.41 12.00
C SER A 84 3.21 -17.80 10.66
N LYS A 85 3.09 -18.63 9.63
CA LYS A 85 2.53 -18.23 8.33
C LYS A 85 1.18 -17.52 8.47
N GLU A 86 0.25 -18.10 9.22
CA GLU A 86 -1.09 -17.55 9.43
C GLU A 86 -1.04 -16.20 10.15
N GLN A 87 -0.20 -16.08 11.18
CA GLN A 87 0.00 -14.81 11.89
C GLN A 87 0.60 -13.75 10.96
N CYS A 88 1.54 -14.13 10.10
CA CYS A 88 2.09 -13.24 9.08
C CYS A 88 1.04 -12.78 8.07
N LYS A 89 0.16 -13.68 7.61
CA LYS A 89 -0.95 -13.32 6.71
C LYS A 89 -1.85 -12.27 7.34
N GLU A 90 -2.26 -12.48 8.59
CA GLU A 90 -3.11 -11.53 9.31
C GLU A 90 -2.40 -10.20 9.56
N ALA A 91 -1.11 -10.21 9.91
CA ALA A 91 -0.32 -8.99 10.04
C ALA A 91 -0.25 -8.19 8.73
N LEU A 92 -0.01 -8.86 7.60
CA LEU A 92 0.00 -8.21 6.28
C LEU A 92 -1.39 -7.66 5.90
N LYS A 93 -2.48 -8.31 6.30
CA LYS A 93 -3.85 -7.81 6.07
C LYS A 93 -4.11 -6.50 6.80
N THR A 94 -3.56 -6.32 8.00
CA THR A 94 -3.68 -5.03 8.73
C THR A 94 -2.96 -3.87 8.03
N LEU A 95 -1.99 -4.18 7.18
CA LEU A 95 -1.20 -3.21 6.41
C LEU A 95 -1.79 -2.93 5.03
N ALA A 96 -2.65 -3.80 4.51
CA ALA A 96 -3.24 -3.67 3.20
C ALA A 96 -4.22 -2.49 3.14
N ASN A 97 -4.00 -1.60 2.17
CA ASN A 97 -4.81 -0.40 1.94
C ASN A 97 -5.69 -0.49 0.68
N SER A 98 -5.70 -1.63 -0.01
CA SER A 98 -6.54 -1.88 -1.18
C SER A 98 -6.96 -3.35 -1.25
N GLU A 99 -8.04 -3.66 -1.97
CA GLU A 99 -8.48 -5.03 -2.20
C GLU A 99 -7.40 -5.86 -2.95
N PHE A 100 -6.62 -5.21 -3.82
CA PHE A 100 -5.50 -5.83 -4.52
C PHE A 100 -4.41 -6.29 -3.53
N HIS A 101 -3.97 -5.40 -2.64
CA HIS A 101 -2.99 -5.73 -1.61
C HIS A 101 -3.51 -6.80 -0.65
N PHE A 102 -4.78 -6.72 -0.27
CA PHE A 102 -5.42 -7.72 0.60
C PHE A 102 -5.33 -9.13 0.01
N LYS A 103 -5.62 -9.29 -1.29
CA LYS A 103 -5.51 -10.59 -1.98
C LYS A 103 -4.07 -11.13 -2.03
N GLN A 104 -3.08 -10.25 -2.13
CA GLN A 104 -1.66 -10.67 -2.14
C GLN A 104 -1.20 -11.24 -0.79
N THR A 105 -1.85 -10.87 0.32
CA THR A 105 -1.51 -11.38 1.65
C THR A 105 -1.76 -12.88 1.81
N ASP A 106 -2.65 -13.47 1.01
CA ASP A 106 -2.96 -14.90 1.09
C ASP A 106 -1.97 -15.78 0.30
N SER A 107 -0.85 -15.22 -0.18
CA SER A 107 0.17 -15.93 -0.95
C SER A 107 0.66 -17.21 -0.27
N ASP A 108 0.83 -18.26 -1.09
CA ASP A 108 1.44 -19.52 -0.66
C ASP A 108 2.95 -19.41 -0.44
N SER A 109 3.59 -18.35 -0.95
CA SER A 109 5.03 -18.10 -0.83
C SER A 109 5.47 -17.67 0.58
N ILE A 110 4.53 -17.42 1.50
CA ILE A 110 4.85 -17.04 2.88
C ILE A 110 5.39 -18.28 3.62
N PRO A 111 6.59 -18.19 4.25
CA PRO A 111 7.18 -19.29 5.02
C PRO A 111 6.38 -19.64 6.28
N ASP A 112 6.55 -20.87 6.78
CA ASP A 112 5.91 -21.33 8.03
C ASP A 112 6.42 -20.57 9.27
N LYS A 113 7.64 -20.04 9.21
CA LYS A 113 8.31 -19.30 10.28
C LYS A 113 8.87 -18.01 9.73
N VAL A 114 8.36 -16.87 10.21
CA VAL A 114 8.69 -15.54 9.70
C VAL A 114 9.28 -14.70 10.83
N ASP A 115 10.54 -14.30 10.72
CA ASP A 115 11.16 -13.32 11.62
C ASP A 115 10.89 -11.88 11.16
N LEU A 116 11.29 -10.89 11.96
CA LEU A 116 11.04 -9.47 11.65
C LEU A 116 11.63 -9.06 10.30
N PHE A 117 12.84 -9.53 9.98
CA PHE A 117 13.49 -9.22 8.71
C PHE A 117 12.70 -9.77 7.51
N THR A 118 12.28 -11.02 7.61
CA THR A 118 11.46 -11.68 6.58
C THR A 118 10.10 -11.01 6.46
N PHE A 119 9.49 -10.61 7.58
CA PHE A 119 8.22 -9.87 7.58
C PHE A 119 8.33 -8.52 6.85
N ILE A 120 9.37 -7.74 7.14
CA ILE A 120 9.61 -6.46 6.45
C ILE A 120 9.82 -6.67 4.95
N LYS A 121 10.55 -7.72 4.58
CA LYS A 121 10.74 -8.08 3.17
C LYS A 121 9.41 -8.43 2.48
N LEU A 122 8.54 -9.19 3.14
CA LEU A 122 7.21 -9.52 2.62
C LEU A 122 6.31 -8.29 2.50
N CYS A 123 6.42 -7.32 3.42
CA CYS A 123 5.72 -6.04 3.31
C CYS A 123 6.12 -5.26 2.04
N ASP A 124 7.40 -5.29 1.66
CA ASP A 124 7.87 -4.69 0.41
C ASP A 124 7.39 -5.47 -0.82
N GLU A 125 7.57 -6.79 -0.82
CA GLU A 125 7.27 -7.63 -1.99
C GLU A 125 5.77 -7.72 -2.30
N LEU A 126 4.92 -7.82 -1.27
CA LEU A 126 3.48 -8.04 -1.44
C LEU A 126 2.67 -6.74 -1.44
N LEU A 127 3.09 -5.75 -0.66
CA LEU A 127 2.35 -4.51 -0.40
C LEU A 127 3.09 -3.25 -0.88
N GLY A 128 4.35 -3.38 -1.33
CA GLY A 128 5.16 -2.23 -1.71
C GLY A 128 5.47 -1.28 -0.55
N ILE A 129 5.54 -1.79 0.68
CA ILE A 129 5.83 -1.01 1.90
C ILE A 129 7.30 -1.24 2.31
N ARG A 130 8.13 -0.19 2.29
CA ARG A 130 9.49 -0.22 2.83
C ARG A 130 9.66 0.75 3.99
N PRO A 131 10.29 0.32 5.10
CA PRO A 131 10.77 1.25 6.09
C PRO A 131 11.88 2.14 5.50
N ARG A 132 11.90 3.41 5.92
CA ARG A 132 12.96 4.37 5.63
C ARG A 132 13.87 4.55 6.84
#